data_AF-A0A0F8X279-F1
#
_entry.id   AF-A0A0F8X279-F1
#
_cell.length_a   1.000
_cell.length_b   1.000
_cell.length_c   1.000
_cell.angle_alpha   90.00
_cell.angle_beta   90.00
_cell.angle_gamma   90.00
#
_symmetry.space_group_name_H-M   'P 1'
#
loop_
_entity.id
_entity.type
_entity.pdbx_description
1 polymer ?
#
loop_
_entity_poly.entity_id
_entity_poly.type
_entity_poly.pdbx_seq_one_letter_code
_entity_poly.pdbx_strand_id
1 'polypeptide(L)'
;MQAESSGRIKIIANEIESLGSAIKNKKFEISQRKLELARRRSDSESARYQLAEREGAMLASTQNNIKRTDHLWHSLHSKTAEARIFLCREAASLYGLRQKVRRRDNVTEETYVIGGVSIIELRNLNGKSRLISIHLSTSANTQAGASPDHISTLFSYIAHLLVLVSHYLSLRLPAEITLPHRNYPTPTIYTPSASYLPREAYSVSFPSQSLGSSPTSSRTADSRPPPHRPRPLSIDKTLPKLAREDPSTYALFLEGVTLLAWNVSWLCRSQGLNLASDSWEDICDIGKNMWQLLVAPPAQPSSLIRALTAHDLQTKIKKTPKDSPKTTIQRTKSFPMLGHYSHGTAHSFLGASEGTEFIRSWKLPTPTKVVDKLKSTLLGEMASAEWELLEEKEWDDAVQEPTQAVPQEPVNVSDPTSDNKPRVGGAGSIISQPATLDSANSPARSKGTSGWTKLRNR
;
A
#
# COMPACT_ATOMS: atom_id res chain seq x y z
N MET A 1 -26.41 -25.57 117.10
CA MET A 1 -25.44 -26.05 116.09
C MET A 1 -25.98 -27.15 115.17
N GLN A 2 -26.85 -28.09 115.60
CA GLN A 2 -27.35 -29.19 114.74
C GLN A 2 -28.38 -28.80 113.65
N ALA A 3 -29.21 -27.78 113.87
CA ALA A 3 -30.20 -27.35 112.86
C ALA A 3 -29.58 -26.65 111.64
N GLU A 4 -28.49 -25.90 111.87
CA GLU A 4 -27.79 -25.15 110.83
C GLU A 4 -26.96 -26.05 109.91
N SER A 5 -26.39 -27.15 110.43
CA SER A 5 -25.68 -28.16 109.63
C SER A 5 -26.63 -29.00 108.78
N SER A 6 -27.80 -29.37 109.31
CA SER A 6 -28.84 -30.10 108.56
C SER A 6 -29.40 -29.28 107.39
N GLY A 7 -29.61 -27.98 107.58
CA GLY A 7 -30.02 -27.06 106.51
C GLY A 7 -28.98 -26.95 105.39
N ARG A 8 -27.69 -26.82 105.74
CA ARG A 8 -26.59 -26.78 104.75
C ARG A 8 -26.46 -28.09 103.97
N ILE A 9 -26.63 -29.25 104.62
CA ILE A 9 -26.61 -30.56 103.95
C ILE A 9 -27.75 -30.68 102.94
N LYS A 10 -28.97 -30.22 103.27
CA LYS A 10 -30.11 -30.20 102.34
C LYS A 10 -29.88 -29.30 101.12
N ILE A 11 -29.30 -28.11 101.32
CA ILE A 11 -28.98 -27.18 100.23
C ILE A 11 -27.97 -27.83 99.28
N ILE A 12 -26.88 -28.39 99.81
CA ILE A 12 -25.85 -29.08 99.02
C ILE A 12 -26.44 -30.28 98.28
N ALA A 13 -27.31 -31.06 98.92
CA ALA A 13 -27.97 -32.20 98.27
C ALA A 13 -28.87 -31.77 97.10
N ASN A 14 -29.67 -30.72 97.27
CA ASN A 14 -30.49 -30.15 96.20
C ASN A 14 -29.64 -29.59 95.05
N GLU A 15 -28.49 -28.99 95.37
CA GLU A 15 -27.58 -28.42 94.37
C GLU A 15 -26.84 -29.52 93.58
N ILE A 16 -26.47 -30.63 94.24
CA ILE A 16 -25.94 -31.84 93.59
C ILE A 16 -27.00 -32.45 92.65
N GLU A 17 -28.26 -32.54 93.08
CA GLU A 17 -29.35 -33.05 92.26
C GLU A 17 -29.61 -32.14 91.05
N SER A 18 -29.65 -30.83 91.27
CA SER A 18 -29.77 -29.81 90.21
C SER A 18 -28.61 -29.92 89.19
N LEU A 19 -27.36 -29.99 89.66
CA LEU A 19 -26.18 -30.17 88.81
C LEU A 19 -26.23 -31.50 88.05
N GLY A 20 -26.66 -32.59 88.70
CA GLY A 20 -26.84 -33.89 88.08
C GLY A 20 -27.85 -33.85 86.93
N SER A 21 -28.98 -33.19 87.13
CA SER A 21 -30.00 -32.98 86.09
C SER A 21 -29.49 -32.10 84.94
N ALA A 22 -28.75 -31.03 85.25
CA ALA A 22 -28.15 -30.13 84.26
C ALA A 22 -27.09 -30.85 83.40
N ILE A 23 -26.24 -31.69 84.02
CA ILE A 23 -25.25 -32.51 83.31
C ILE A 23 -25.96 -33.49 82.37
N LYS A 24 -27.04 -34.14 82.83
CA LYS A 24 -27.82 -35.07 82.00
C LYS A 24 -28.45 -34.36 80.79
N ASN A 25 -29.05 -33.19 81.00
CA ASN A 25 -29.64 -32.38 79.93
C ASN A 25 -28.57 -31.91 78.93
N LYS A 26 -27.42 -31.42 79.40
CA LYS A 26 -26.32 -31.02 78.50
C LYS A 26 -25.73 -32.20 77.74
N LYS A 27 -25.62 -33.38 78.36
CA LYS A 27 -25.18 -34.60 77.66
C LYS A 27 -26.15 -34.98 76.53
N PHE A 28 -27.45 -34.87 76.78
CA PHE A 28 -28.49 -35.10 75.77
C PHE A 28 -28.45 -34.05 74.64
N GLU A 29 -28.26 -32.77 74.99
CA GLU A 29 -28.12 -31.71 73.99
C GLU A 29 -26.87 -31.90 73.11
N ILE A 30 -25.74 -32.30 73.72
CA ILE A 30 -24.50 -32.61 72.99
C ILE A 30 -24.73 -33.79 72.03
N SER A 31 -25.44 -34.84 72.44
CA SER A 31 -25.69 -35.98 71.55
C SER A 31 -26.60 -35.59 70.37
N GLN A 32 -27.64 -34.79 70.60
CA GLN A 32 -28.49 -34.27 69.53
C GLN A 32 -27.70 -33.38 68.55
N ARG A 33 -26.87 -32.45 69.05
CA ARG A 33 -26.05 -31.58 68.20
C ARG A 33 -25.03 -32.38 67.38
N LYS A 34 -24.44 -33.44 67.95
CA LYS A 34 -23.53 -34.34 67.22
C LYS A 34 -24.26 -35.06 66.07
N LEU A 35 -25.47 -35.53 66.31
CA LEU A 35 -26.28 -36.20 65.29
C LEU A 35 -26.68 -35.23 64.17
N GLU A 36 -27.10 -34.02 64.51
CA GLU A 36 -27.42 -32.98 63.53
C GLU A 36 -26.19 -32.59 62.68
N LEU A 37 -25.02 -32.45 63.29
CA LEU A 37 -23.78 -32.17 62.55
C LEU A 37 -23.38 -33.34 61.63
N ALA A 38 -23.56 -34.58 62.08
CA ALA A 38 -23.31 -35.76 61.25
C ALA A 38 -24.25 -35.79 60.03
N ARG A 39 -25.54 -35.50 60.22
CA ARG A 39 -26.52 -35.37 59.14
C ARG A 39 -26.10 -34.29 58.14
N ARG A 40 -25.78 -33.08 58.62
CA ARG A 40 -25.34 -31.98 57.74
C ARG A 40 -24.07 -32.31 56.94
N ARG A 41 -23.12 -33.02 57.55
CA ARG A 41 -21.91 -33.50 56.84
C ARG A 41 -22.29 -34.47 55.73
N SER A 42 -23.11 -35.48 56.03
CA SER A 42 -23.62 -36.44 55.05
C SER A 42 -24.37 -35.77 53.90
N ASP A 43 -25.25 -34.81 54.20
CA ASP A 43 -25.98 -34.04 53.18
C ASP A 43 -25.02 -33.22 52.32
N SER A 44 -24.01 -32.60 52.92
CA SER A 44 -22.99 -31.83 52.20
C SER A 44 -22.10 -32.69 51.32
N GLU A 45 -21.73 -33.89 51.76
CA GLU A 45 -20.94 -34.84 50.97
C GLU A 45 -21.78 -35.38 49.81
N SER A 46 -23.06 -35.69 50.06
CA SER A 46 -23.99 -36.14 49.03
C SER A 46 -24.25 -35.05 47.98
N ALA A 47 -24.38 -33.78 48.39
CA ALA A 47 -24.53 -32.65 47.48
C ALA A 47 -23.28 -32.39 46.63
N ARG A 48 -22.09 -32.67 47.17
CA ARG A 48 -20.80 -32.52 46.46
C ARG A 48 -20.42 -33.75 45.64
N TYR A 49 -21.11 -34.87 45.82
CA TYR A 49 -20.82 -36.10 45.13
C TYR A 49 -20.89 -35.90 43.61
N GLN A 50 -19.82 -36.30 42.91
CA GLN A 50 -19.63 -36.14 41.45
C GLN A 50 -19.65 -34.70 40.90
N LEU A 51 -19.77 -33.66 41.73
CA LEU A 51 -19.87 -32.28 41.23
C LEU A 51 -18.60 -31.89 40.46
N ALA A 52 -17.41 -32.16 41.01
CA ALA A 52 -16.14 -31.85 40.36
C ALA A 52 -15.92 -32.64 39.05
N GLU A 53 -16.39 -33.89 38.99
CA GLU A 53 -16.31 -34.71 37.78
C GLU A 53 -17.24 -34.16 36.68
N ARG A 54 -18.47 -33.78 37.04
CA ARG A 54 -19.43 -33.16 36.12
C ARG A 54 -18.93 -31.81 35.62
N GLU A 55 -18.41 -30.97 36.50
CA GLU A 55 -17.79 -29.69 36.12
C GLU A 55 -16.60 -29.91 35.18
N GLY A 56 -15.70 -30.85 35.52
CA GLY A 56 -14.57 -31.21 34.67
C GLY A 56 -15.00 -31.70 33.30
N ALA A 57 -16.01 -32.56 33.22
CA ALA A 57 -16.56 -33.06 31.97
C ALA A 57 -17.20 -31.95 31.12
N MET A 58 -17.97 -31.04 31.73
CA MET A 58 -18.57 -29.90 31.03
C MET A 58 -17.51 -28.93 30.49
N LEU A 59 -16.49 -28.62 31.28
CA LEU A 59 -15.38 -27.77 30.87
C LEU A 59 -14.57 -28.40 29.74
N ALA A 60 -14.24 -29.69 29.85
CA ALA A 60 -13.51 -30.42 28.81
C ALA A 60 -14.31 -30.46 27.49
N SER A 61 -15.62 -30.71 27.56
CA SER A 61 -16.51 -30.66 26.40
C SER A 61 -16.51 -29.27 25.74
N THR A 62 -16.66 -28.21 26.55
CA THR A 62 -16.64 -26.83 26.07
C THR A 62 -15.29 -26.48 25.43
N GLN A 63 -14.19 -26.85 26.06
CA GLN A 63 -12.84 -26.61 25.55
C GLN A 63 -12.60 -27.35 24.23
N ASN A 64 -13.07 -28.58 24.09
CA ASN A 64 -12.96 -29.36 22.85
C ASN A 64 -13.80 -28.73 21.73
N ASN A 65 -15.00 -28.24 22.05
CA ASN A 65 -15.83 -27.50 21.09
C ASN A 65 -15.15 -26.20 20.63
N ILE A 66 -14.56 -25.43 21.56
CA ILE A 66 -13.78 -24.22 21.23
C ILE A 66 -12.63 -24.58 20.28
N LYS A 67 -11.82 -25.59 20.58
CA LYS A 67 -10.72 -26.04 19.71
C LYS A 67 -11.22 -26.42 18.32
N ARG A 68 -12.31 -27.18 18.24
CA ARG A 68 -12.89 -27.60 16.96
C ARG A 68 -13.36 -26.41 16.12
N THR A 69 -14.09 -25.49 16.74
CA THR A 69 -14.59 -24.28 16.07
C THR A 69 -13.43 -23.38 15.63
N ASP A 70 -12.40 -23.22 16.47
CA ASP A 70 -11.18 -22.46 16.15
C ASP A 70 -10.46 -23.04 14.92
N HIS A 71 -10.28 -24.36 14.88
CA HIS A 71 -9.70 -25.04 13.72
C HIS A 71 -10.53 -24.87 12.44
N LEU A 72 -11.86 -24.99 12.53
CA LEU A 72 -12.75 -24.77 11.39
C LEU A 72 -12.72 -23.32 10.92
N TRP A 73 -12.68 -22.37 11.86
CA TRP A 73 -12.60 -20.94 11.58
C TRP A 73 -11.32 -20.57 10.82
N HIS A 74 -10.18 -21.08 11.28
CA HIS A 74 -8.90 -20.93 10.58
C HIS A 74 -8.91 -21.57 9.20
N SER A 75 -9.42 -22.80 9.07
CA SER A 75 -9.47 -23.51 7.78
C SER A 75 -10.36 -22.76 6.77
N LEU A 76 -11.52 -22.28 7.20
CA LEU A 76 -12.43 -21.51 6.35
C LEU A 76 -11.81 -20.17 5.93
N HIS A 77 -11.11 -19.50 6.85
CA HIS A 77 -10.41 -18.25 6.54
C HIS A 77 -9.33 -18.45 5.48
N SER A 78 -8.51 -19.50 5.59
CA SER A 78 -7.51 -19.82 4.57
C SER A 78 -8.12 -20.07 3.19
N LYS A 79 -9.19 -20.89 3.12
CA LYS A 79 -9.91 -21.13 1.86
C LYS A 79 -10.52 -19.85 1.27
N THR A 80 -11.04 -18.98 2.13
CA THR A 80 -11.57 -17.68 1.71
C THR A 80 -10.45 -16.80 1.14
N ALA A 81 -9.30 -16.73 1.80
CA ALA A 81 -8.14 -16.00 1.30
C ALA A 81 -7.67 -16.54 -0.06
N GLU A 82 -7.58 -17.86 -0.23
CA GLU A 82 -7.22 -18.50 -1.51
C GLU A 82 -8.20 -18.15 -2.64
N ALA A 83 -9.51 -18.22 -2.38
CA ALA A 83 -10.53 -17.82 -3.35
C ALA A 83 -10.39 -16.36 -3.76
N ARG A 84 -10.11 -15.46 -2.80
CA ARG A 84 -9.86 -14.04 -3.08
C ARG A 84 -8.64 -13.82 -3.96
N ILE A 85 -7.53 -14.51 -3.66
CA ILE A 85 -6.30 -14.47 -4.48
C ILE A 85 -6.62 -14.89 -5.90
N PHE A 86 -7.33 -16.00 -6.08
CA PHE A 86 -7.71 -16.51 -7.39
C PHE A 86 -8.52 -15.47 -8.17
N LEU A 87 -9.59 -14.92 -7.59
CA LEU A 87 -10.43 -13.90 -8.25
C LEU A 87 -9.64 -12.64 -8.62
N CYS A 88 -8.73 -12.18 -7.76
CA CYS A 88 -7.89 -11.02 -8.03
C CYS A 88 -6.93 -11.27 -9.20
N ARG A 89 -6.34 -12.47 -9.28
CA ARG A 89 -5.45 -12.89 -10.37
C ARG A 89 -6.20 -13.01 -11.69
N GLU A 90 -7.38 -13.63 -11.67
CA GLU A 90 -8.24 -13.75 -12.86
C GLU A 90 -8.68 -12.37 -13.36
N ALA A 91 -9.10 -11.47 -12.47
CA ALA A 91 -9.41 -10.10 -12.85
C ALA A 91 -8.21 -9.39 -13.51
N ALA A 92 -7.01 -9.48 -12.92
CA ALA A 92 -5.82 -8.89 -13.52
C ALA A 92 -5.49 -9.49 -14.89
N SER A 93 -5.66 -10.80 -15.05
CA SER A 93 -5.48 -11.52 -16.32
C SER A 93 -6.47 -11.04 -17.39
N LEU A 94 -7.76 -10.92 -17.05
CA LEU A 94 -8.83 -10.43 -17.94
C LEU A 94 -8.62 -8.97 -18.35
N TYR A 95 -8.12 -8.14 -17.43
CA TYR A 95 -7.71 -6.77 -17.74
C TYR A 95 -6.39 -6.69 -18.52
N GLY A 96 -5.76 -7.82 -18.82
CA GLY A 96 -4.52 -7.87 -19.58
C GLY A 96 -3.34 -7.21 -18.86
N LEU A 97 -3.32 -7.21 -17.52
CA LEU A 97 -2.21 -6.68 -16.73
C LEU A 97 -0.96 -7.54 -16.93
N ARG A 98 0.06 -7.00 -17.58
CA ARG A 98 1.28 -7.74 -17.97
C ARG A 98 2.53 -6.89 -17.76
N GLN A 99 3.63 -7.55 -17.46
CA GLN A 99 4.96 -6.97 -17.52
C GLN A 99 5.59 -7.31 -18.88
N LYS A 100 6.12 -6.31 -19.57
CA LYS A 100 6.92 -6.43 -20.78
C LYS A 100 8.35 -6.07 -20.42
N VAL A 101 9.24 -7.06 -20.46
CA VAL A 101 10.67 -6.88 -20.22
C VAL A 101 11.38 -6.79 -21.57
N ARG A 102 12.11 -5.70 -21.80
CA ARG A 102 12.98 -5.54 -22.96
C ARG A 102 14.41 -5.43 -22.49
N ARG A 103 15.32 -6.17 -23.13
CA ARG A 103 16.76 -6.05 -22.88
C ARG A 103 17.39 -5.37 -24.08
N ARG A 104 18.05 -4.24 -23.86
CA ARG A 104 18.84 -3.53 -24.88
C ARG A 104 20.06 -2.91 -24.20
N ASP A 105 21.24 -3.06 -24.80
CA ASP A 105 22.50 -2.44 -24.36
C ASP A 105 22.83 -2.61 -22.87
N ASN A 106 22.76 -3.85 -22.35
CA ASN A 106 22.95 -4.20 -20.93
C ASN A 106 21.97 -3.57 -19.92
N VAL A 107 20.95 -2.85 -20.38
CA VAL A 107 19.87 -2.31 -19.54
C VAL A 107 18.61 -3.15 -19.74
N THR A 108 18.01 -3.59 -18.63
CA THR A 108 16.70 -4.25 -18.62
C THR A 108 15.64 -3.19 -18.37
N GLU A 109 14.81 -2.92 -19.38
CA GLU A 109 13.68 -2.01 -19.30
C GLU A 109 12.40 -2.80 -19.02
N GLU A 110 11.78 -2.51 -17.89
CA GLU A 110 10.50 -3.09 -17.50
C GLU A 110 9.38 -2.09 -17.79
N THR A 111 8.42 -2.50 -18.61
CA THR A 111 7.22 -1.71 -18.91
C THR A 111 5.99 -2.50 -18.51
N TYR A 112 4.97 -1.83 -17.99
CA TYR A 112 3.74 -2.47 -17.52
C TYR A 112 2.59 -2.08 -18.45
N VAL A 113 1.70 -3.02 -18.74
CA VAL A 113 0.60 -2.85 -19.71
C VAL A 113 -0.70 -3.32 -19.09
N ILE A 114 -1.80 -2.60 -19.34
CA ILE A 114 -3.17 -2.97 -18.96
C ILE A 114 -4.12 -2.65 -20.13
N GLY A 115 -5.02 -3.57 -20.48
CA GLY A 115 -5.95 -3.39 -21.60
C GLY A 115 -5.27 -3.17 -22.95
N GLY A 116 -4.03 -3.66 -23.13
CA GLY A 116 -3.19 -3.39 -24.31
C GLY A 116 -2.47 -2.04 -24.30
N VAL A 117 -2.72 -1.19 -23.30
CA VAL A 117 -2.18 0.16 -23.16
C VAL A 117 -1.04 0.19 -22.14
N SER A 118 0.08 0.85 -22.48
CA SER A 118 1.21 1.00 -21.55
C SER A 118 0.85 1.92 -20.38
N ILE A 119 1.14 1.45 -19.16
CA ILE A 119 0.97 2.21 -17.93
C ILE A 119 2.07 3.26 -17.84
N ILE A 120 1.67 4.52 -17.78
CA ILE A 120 2.56 5.67 -17.63
C ILE A 120 2.84 5.88 -16.15
N GLU A 121 4.12 5.94 -15.77
CA GLU A 121 4.52 6.39 -14.43
C GLU A 121 4.08 7.84 -14.21
N LEU A 122 3.52 8.18 -13.05
CA LEU A 122 2.95 9.52 -12.82
C LEU A 122 3.98 10.65 -13.05
N ARG A 123 5.25 10.39 -12.74
CA ARG A 123 6.36 11.34 -12.94
C ARG A 123 6.56 11.71 -14.41
N ASN A 124 6.21 10.82 -15.34
CA ASN A 124 6.43 10.98 -16.77
C ASN A 124 5.17 11.41 -17.53
N LEU A 125 4.13 11.92 -16.84
CA LEU A 125 2.86 12.32 -17.47
C LEU A 125 3.01 13.48 -18.47
N ASN A 126 4.04 14.31 -18.32
CA ASN A 126 4.37 15.35 -19.31
C ASN A 126 4.83 14.79 -20.66
N GLY A 127 5.05 13.47 -20.78
CA GLY A 127 5.39 12.82 -22.04
C GLY A 127 6.88 12.79 -22.37
N LYS A 128 7.75 13.00 -21.38
CA LYS A 128 9.15 12.51 -21.48
C LYS A 128 9.11 10.98 -21.44
N SER A 129 8.74 10.36 -22.56
CA SER A 129 9.25 9.02 -22.85
C SER A 129 10.76 9.18 -22.74
N ARG A 130 11.40 8.47 -21.80
CA ARG A 130 12.87 8.44 -21.69
C ARG A 130 13.40 8.35 -23.12
N LEU A 131 14.21 9.32 -23.53
CA LEU A 131 14.81 9.42 -24.85
C LEU A 131 15.78 8.25 -25.08
N ILE A 132 15.26 7.02 -25.19
CA ILE A 132 15.87 5.91 -25.93
C ILE A 132 14.72 5.07 -26.53
N SER A 133 14.00 5.60 -27.52
CA SER A 133 13.45 4.74 -28.58
C SER A 133 13.52 5.45 -29.93
N ILE A 134 14.77 5.55 -30.42
CA ILE A 134 15.27 5.31 -31.79
C ILE A 134 14.32 5.65 -32.95
N HIS A 135 14.82 6.52 -33.85
CA HIS A 135 14.61 6.51 -35.30
C HIS A 135 13.85 5.27 -35.83
N LEU A 136 12.58 5.44 -36.20
CA LEU A 136 12.07 5.07 -37.53
C LEU A 136 10.69 5.71 -37.74
N SER A 137 10.65 6.65 -38.70
CA SER A 137 9.49 7.11 -39.47
C SER A 137 8.20 7.45 -38.71
N THR A 138 7.97 8.73 -38.44
CA THR A 138 7.15 9.62 -39.30
C THR A 138 7.06 10.96 -38.56
N SER A 139 7.39 12.02 -39.29
CA SER A 139 7.31 13.43 -38.88
C SER A 139 6.05 13.76 -38.05
N ALA A 140 6.24 14.15 -36.79
CA ALA A 140 5.39 15.08 -36.06
C ALA A 140 6.19 15.67 -34.89
N ASN A 141 6.24 17.00 -34.83
CA ASN A 141 7.05 17.82 -33.94
C ASN A 141 7.11 17.38 -32.47
N THR A 142 8.32 17.45 -31.94
CA THR A 142 8.77 17.41 -30.55
C THR A 142 8.11 18.49 -29.69
N GLN A 143 6.86 18.27 -29.26
CA GLN A 143 6.23 18.94 -28.11
C GLN A 143 4.92 18.26 -27.64
N ALA A 144 4.68 17.01 -28.01
CA ALA A 144 3.45 16.30 -27.66
C ALA A 144 3.65 15.52 -26.36
N GLY A 145 3.14 16.05 -25.24
CA GLY A 145 2.97 15.26 -24.03
C GLY A 145 2.10 14.01 -24.26
N ALA A 146 2.02 13.11 -23.28
CA ALA A 146 1.20 11.90 -23.42
C ALA A 146 -0.25 12.26 -23.85
N SER A 147 -0.79 11.49 -24.80
CA SER A 147 -2.11 11.76 -25.37
C SER A 147 -3.19 11.78 -24.27
N PRO A 148 -4.10 12.77 -24.24
CA PRO A 148 -5.16 12.85 -23.24
C PRO A 148 -6.05 11.59 -23.22
N ASP A 149 -6.34 11.03 -24.40
CA ASP A 149 -7.12 9.80 -24.55
C ASP A 149 -6.40 8.60 -23.95
N HIS A 150 -5.08 8.52 -24.14
CA HIS A 150 -4.25 7.46 -23.55
C HIS A 150 -4.29 7.56 -22.02
N ILE A 151 -4.07 8.76 -21.46
CA ILE A 151 -4.11 8.99 -20.02
C ILE A 151 -5.49 8.63 -19.42
N SER A 152 -6.57 9.14 -20.01
CA SER A 152 -7.95 8.93 -19.55
C SER A 152 -8.36 7.45 -19.62
N THR A 153 -7.97 6.75 -20.70
CA THR A 153 -8.22 5.32 -20.87
C THR A 153 -7.46 4.49 -19.84
N LEU A 154 -6.18 4.81 -19.63
CA LEU A 154 -5.31 4.13 -18.68
C LEU A 154 -5.88 4.21 -17.25
N PHE A 155 -6.20 5.41 -16.78
CA PHE A 155 -6.72 5.59 -15.43
C PHE A 155 -8.12 5.00 -15.26
N SER A 156 -8.91 4.91 -16.33
CA SER A 156 -10.18 4.18 -16.30
C SER A 156 -9.99 2.68 -16.09
N TYR A 157 -9.03 2.05 -16.79
CA TYR A 157 -8.70 0.64 -16.55
C TYR A 157 -8.18 0.39 -15.13
N ILE A 158 -7.27 1.24 -14.65
CA ILE A 158 -6.72 1.13 -13.29
C ILE A 158 -7.83 1.28 -12.24
N ALA A 159 -8.67 2.31 -12.35
CA ALA A 159 -9.77 2.57 -11.43
C ALA A 159 -10.72 1.37 -11.37
N HIS A 160 -11.11 0.83 -12.52
CA HIS A 160 -12.03 -0.31 -12.57
C HIS A 160 -11.42 -1.58 -12.00
N LEU A 161 -10.19 -1.93 -12.40
CA LEU A 161 -9.49 -3.10 -11.86
C LEU A 161 -9.31 -2.98 -10.34
N LEU A 162 -8.97 -1.79 -9.86
CA LEU A 162 -8.76 -1.55 -8.43
C LEU A 162 -10.04 -1.68 -7.61
N VAL A 163 -11.18 -1.18 -8.11
CA VAL A 163 -12.49 -1.38 -7.48
C VAL A 163 -12.85 -2.86 -7.43
N LEU A 164 -12.63 -3.60 -8.52
CA LEU A 164 -12.94 -5.03 -8.60
C LEU A 164 -12.08 -5.86 -7.63
N VAL A 165 -10.77 -5.60 -7.60
CA VAL A 165 -9.83 -6.27 -6.67
C VAL A 165 -10.20 -5.95 -5.23
N SER A 166 -10.52 -4.68 -4.92
CA SER A 166 -10.93 -4.27 -3.58
C SER A 166 -12.22 -4.97 -3.16
N HIS A 167 -13.18 -5.11 -4.09
CA HIS A 167 -14.41 -5.86 -3.86
C HIS A 167 -14.13 -7.32 -3.52
N TYR A 168 -13.30 -8.02 -4.30
CA TYR A 168 -12.95 -9.42 -4.03
C TYR A 168 -12.22 -9.60 -2.70
N LEU A 169 -11.29 -8.72 -2.36
CA LEU A 169 -10.63 -8.71 -1.05
C LEU A 169 -11.55 -8.27 0.09
N SER A 170 -12.75 -7.78 -0.24
CA SER A 170 -13.70 -7.14 0.68
C SER A 170 -13.03 -6.01 1.47
N LEU A 171 -12.26 -5.18 0.78
CA LEU A 171 -11.58 -4.01 1.32
C LEU A 171 -12.28 -2.73 0.90
N ARG A 172 -12.39 -1.83 1.85
CA ARG A 172 -12.74 -0.44 1.61
C ARG A 172 -11.45 0.33 1.36
N LEU A 173 -11.30 0.89 0.16
CA LEU A 173 -10.19 1.78 -0.19
C LEU A 173 -10.32 3.07 0.63
N PRO A 174 -9.22 3.75 1.01
CA PRO A 174 -9.38 4.98 1.78
C PRO A 174 -9.87 6.15 0.92
N ALA A 175 -9.46 6.27 -0.35
CA ALA A 175 -10.05 7.19 -1.31
C ALA A 175 -11.13 6.47 -2.15
N GLU A 176 -12.40 6.88 -2.02
CA GLU A 176 -13.51 6.22 -2.71
C GLU A 176 -13.45 6.50 -4.21
N ILE A 177 -13.52 5.44 -5.02
CA ILE A 177 -13.57 5.54 -6.49
C ILE A 177 -15.01 5.37 -6.93
N THR A 178 -15.51 6.31 -7.73
CA THR A 178 -16.78 6.19 -8.44
C THR A 178 -16.51 5.83 -9.89
N LEU A 179 -16.99 4.66 -10.30
CA LEU A 179 -16.94 4.20 -11.69
C LEU A 179 -17.96 4.94 -12.56
N PRO A 180 -17.78 4.94 -13.89
CA PRO A 180 -18.74 5.55 -14.81
C PRO A 180 -20.18 5.11 -14.56
N HIS A 181 -21.11 6.07 -14.54
CA HIS A 181 -22.55 5.84 -14.41
C HIS A 181 -23.34 6.88 -15.22
N ARG A 182 -24.67 6.74 -15.29
CA ARG A 182 -25.55 7.54 -16.17
C ARG A 182 -25.33 9.06 -16.14
N ASN A 183 -24.97 9.62 -14.98
CA ASN A 183 -24.83 11.06 -14.80
C ASN A 183 -23.36 11.53 -14.86
N TYR A 184 -22.41 10.59 -14.93
CA TYR A 184 -21.00 10.91 -14.94
C TYR A 184 -20.23 9.81 -15.72
N PRO A 185 -19.80 10.10 -16.98
CA PRO A 185 -19.32 9.08 -17.91
C PRO A 185 -17.86 8.66 -17.70
N THR A 186 -17.10 9.38 -16.86
CA THR A 186 -15.70 9.09 -16.58
C THR A 186 -15.50 8.67 -15.11
N PRO A 187 -14.42 7.99 -14.73
CA PRO A 187 -14.22 7.65 -13.33
C PRO A 187 -13.78 8.88 -12.51
N THR A 188 -14.17 8.91 -11.24
CA THR A 188 -13.72 9.93 -10.28
C THR A 188 -13.28 9.33 -8.96
N ILE A 189 -12.60 10.12 -8.15
CA ILE A 189 -12.12 9.70 -6.84
C ILE A 189 -12.32 10.79 -5.79
N TYR A 190 -12.77 10.42 -4.59
CA TYR A 190 -12.91 11.32 -3.44
C TYR A 190 -11.66 11.32 -2.59
N THR A 191 -11.40 12.45 -1.93
CA THR A 191 -10.36 12.51 -0.90
C THR A 191 -10.75 11.62 0.29
N PRO A 192 -9.79 11.08 1.07
CA PRO A 192 -10.10 10.18 2.17
C PRO A 192 -11.10 10.73 3.19
N SER A 193 -11.07 12.04 3.44
CA SER A 193 -12.01 12.73 4.33
C SER A 193 -13.43 12.84 3.77
N ALA A 194 -13.59 12.77 2.45
CA ALA A 194 -14.87 12.87 1.74
C ALA A 194 -15.45 11.50 1.35
N SER A 195 -14.62 10.46 1.34
CA SER A 195 -14.99 9.11 0.94
C SER A 195 -16.12 8.55 1.81
N TYR A 196 -17.13 7.96 1.18
CA TYR A 196 -18.24 7.23 1.78
C TYR A 196 -19.11 8.04 2.76
N LEU A 197 -19.08 9.37 2.65
CA LEU A 197 -20.03 10.19 3.36
C LEU A 197 -21.42 10.05 2.71
N PRO A 198 -22.51 10.06 3.49
CA PRO A 198 -23.86 10.07 2.94
C PRO A 198 -24.01 11.24 1.98
N ARG A 199 -24.26 10.91 0.71
CA ARG A 199 -24.48 11.91 -0.31
C ARG A 199 -25.96 12.24 -0.28
N GLU A 200 -26.30 13.44 0.19
CA GLU A 200 -27.61 14.03 -0.11
C GLU A 200 -27.79 13.96 -1.62
N ALA A 201 -28.90 13.36 -2.06
CA ALA A 201 -29.24 13.15 -3.46
C ALA A 201 -29.53 14.50 -4.13
N TYR A 202 -28.51 15.33 -4.30
CA TYR A 202 -28.58 16.51 -5.13
C TYR A 202 -28.46 16.03 -6.57
N SER A 203 -29.61 16.05 -7.25
CA SER A 203 -29.72 16.20 -8.68
C SER A 203 -28.76 17.30 -9.15
N VAL A 204 -27.57 16.92 -9.59
CA VAL A 204 -26.68 17.82 -10.30
C VAL A 204 -27.21 17.90 -11.72
N SER A 205 -27.98 18.95 -11.98
CA SER A 205 -28.17 19.47 -13.32
C SER A 205 -26.80 19.62 -14.00
N PHE A 206 -26.71 19.14 -15.23
CA PHE A 206 -25.54 19.27 -16.09
C PHE A 206 -24.99 20.71 -16.12
N PRO A 207 -23.68 20.92 -16.38
CA PRO A 207 -23.17 22.24 -16.71
C PRO A 207 -23.58 22.58 -18.15
N SER A 208 -24.88 22.75 -18.40
CA SER A 208 -25.37 23.40 -19.61
C SER A 208 -25.59 24.86 -19.29
N GLN A 209 -24.70 25.69 -19.82
CA GLN A 209 -24.94 27.05 -20.30
C GLN A 209 -25.76 27.98 -19.38
N SER A 210 -25.06 29.00 -18.87
CA SER A 210 -25.61 30.29 -18.44
C SER A 210 -26.93 30.66 -19.13
N LEU A 211 -28.00 30.82 -18.35
CA LEU A 211 -29.12 31.74 -18.55
C LEU A 211 -30.06 31.63 -17.34
N GLY A 212 -30.35 32.75 -16.68
CA GLY A 212 -31.33 32.79 -15.59
C GLY A 212 -31.01 33.82 -14.51
N SER A 213 -31.07 35.11 -14.86
CA SER A 213 -31.20 36.17 -13.87
C SER A 213 -32.51 36.02 -13.10
N SER A 214 -32.45 35.91 -11.79
CA SER A 214 -33.50 36.39 -10.88
C SER A 214 -32.87 36.71 -9.54
N PRO A 215 -32.89 37.99 -9.11
CA PRO A 215 -32.45 38.37 -7.79
C PRO A 215 -33.61 38.20 -6.81
N THR A 216 -33.27 38.08 -5.53
CA THR A 216 -34.11 38.31 -4.33
C THR A 216 -34.38 37.03 -3.51
N SER A 217 -33.97 37.12 -2.24
CA SER A 217 -34.13 36.15 -1.15
C SER A 217 -33.16 34.95 -1.24
N SER A 218 -32.24 34.69 -0.31
CA SER A 218 -32.17 35.01 1.10
C SER A 218 -30.72 34.94 1.56
N ARG A 219 -30.24 36.01 2.19
CA ARG A 219 -28.97 36.05 2.93
C ARG A 219 -29.13 35.24 4.22
N THR A 220 -29.00 33.93 4.12
CA THR A 220 -28.53 33.10 5.22
C THR A 220 -27.29 32.41 4.69
N ALA A 221 -26.12 32.84 5.18
CA ALA A 221 -24.88 32.11 4.94
C ALA A 221 -25.03 30.75 5.61
N ASP A 222 -25.58 29.78 4.88
CA ASP A 222 -25.54 28.39 5.25
C ASP A 222 -24.05 28.02 5.20
N SER A 223 -23.41 28.00 6.37
CA SER A 223 -22.01 27.63 6.57
C SER A 223 -21.83 26.11 6.36
N ARG A 224 -22.52 25.54 5.37
CA ARG A 224 -22.30 24.17 4.94
C ARG A 224 -20.94 24.14 4.27
N PRO A 225 -20.02 23.24 4.70
CA PRO A 225 -18.78 23.03 3.98
C PRO A 225 -19.09 22.85 2.49
N PRO A 226 -18.29 23.43 1.58
CA PRO A 226 -18.52 23.25 0.15
C PRO A 226 -18.62 21.74 -0.13
N PRO A 227 -19.58 21.31 -0.97
CA PRO A 227 -19.79 19.89 -1.23
C PRO A 227 -18.48 19.27 -1.67
N HIS A 228 -18.12 18.13 -1.07
CA HIS A 228 -16.86 17.47 -1.36
C HIS A 228 -16.80 17.12 -2.86
N ARG A 229 -15.96 17.86 -3.60
CA ARG A 229 -15.87 17.74 -5.05
C ARG A 229 -15.07 16.48 -5.42
N PRO A 230 -15.62 15.56 -6.24
CA PRO A 230 -14.83 14.45 -6.78
C PRO A 230 -13.67 14.96 -7.63
N ARG A 231 -12.53 14.27 -7.59
CA ARG A 231 -11.38 14.54 -8.46
C ARG A 231 -11.53 13.75 -9.77
N PRO A 232 -11.37 14.39 -10.94
CA PRO A 232 -11.45 13.70 -12.21
C PRO A 232 -10.24 12.78 -12.41
N LEU A 233 -10.45 11.63 -13.05
CA LEU A 233 -9.39 10.72 -13.51
C LEU A 233 -9.21 10.75 -15.03
N SER A 234 -9.83 11.72 -15.71
CA SER A 234 -9.75 11.96 -17.15
C SER A 234 -9.34 13.40 -17.44
N ILE A 235 -8.72 13.61 -18.61
CA ILE A 235 -8.32 14.91 -19.15
C ILE A 235 -8.64 14.97 -20.64
N ASP A 236 -8.95 16.19 -21.10
CA ASP A 236 -9.29 16.46 -22.51
C ASP A 236 -8.15 17.16 -23.27
N LYS A 237 -7.10 17.56 -22.55
CA LYS A 237 -5.95 18.31 -23.06
C LYS A 237 -4.67 17.73 -22.51
N THR A 238 -3.55 17.94 -23.21
CA THR A 238 -2.25 17.49 -22.71
C THR A 238 -1.91 18.22 -21.41
N LEU A 239 -1.19 17.57 -20.51
CA LEU A 239 -0.87 18.12 -19.18
C LEU A 239 -0.23 19.51 -19.24
N PRO A 240 0.77 19.78 -20.11
CA PRO A 240 1.38 21.10 -20.21
C PRO A 240 0.40 22.19 -20.66
N LYS A 241 -0.51 21.87 -21.61
CA LYS A 241 -1.53 22.82 -22.06
C LYS A 241 -2.55 23.09 -20.96
N LEU A 242 -3.00 22.03 -20.28
CA LEU A 242 -3.95 22.13 -19.17
C LEU A 242 -3.39 22.99 -18.02
N ALA A 243 -2.11 22.85 -17.70
CA ALA A 243 -1.46 23.64 -16.65
C ALA A 243 -1.45 25.16 -16.96
N ARG A 244 -1.33 25.55 -18.23
CA ARG A 244 -1.35 26.96 -18.67
C ARG A 244 -2.75 27.53 -18.78
N GLU A 245 -3.69 26.75 -19.33
CA GLU A 245 -5.04 27.22 -19.64
C GLU A 245 -6.00 27.14 -18.45
N ASP A 246 -5.90 26.08 -17.64
CA ASP A 246 -6.74 25.87 -16.46
C ASP A 246 -5.93 25.21 -15.32
N PRO A 247 -5.19 26.02 -14.54
CA PRO A 247 -4.42 25.53 -13.39
C PRO A 247 -5.27 24.82 -12.34
N SER A 248 -6.56 25.16 -12.24
CA SER A 248 -7.46 24.58 -11.25
C SER A 248 -7.82 23.14 -11.58
N THR A 249 -8.19 22.88 -12.85
CA THR A 249 -8.46 21.52 -13.34
C THR A 249 -7.20 20.68 -13.38
N TYR A 250 -6.06 21.26 -13.76
CA TYR A 250 -4.75 20.61 -13.64
C TYR A 250 -4.47 20.14 -12.21
N ALA A 251 -4.66 21.00 -11.21
CA ALA A 251 -4.40 20.68 -9.82
C ALA A 251 -5.33 19.57 -9.29
N LEU A 252 -6.62 19.60 -9.65
CA LEU A 252 -7.60 18.58 -9.24
C LEU A 252 -7.35 17.23 -9.92
N PHE A 253 -6.95 17.23 -11.19
CA PHE A 253 -6.57 16.02 -11.90
C PHE A 253 -5.34 15.36 -11.26
N LEU A 254 -4.29 16.15 -10.99
CA LEU A 254 -3.09 15.62 -10.33
C LEU A 254 -3.38 15.06 -8.93
N GLU A 255 -4.26 15.71 -8.17
CA GLU A 255 -4.75 15.17 -6.90
C GLU A 255 -5.49 13.85 -7.11
N GLY A 256 -6.36 13.76 -8.12
CA GLY A 256 -7.08 12.53 -8.46
C GLY A 256 -6.18 11.35 -8.78
N VAL A 257 -5.24 11.51 -9.72
CA VAL A 257 -4.32 10.43 -10.10
C VAL A 257 -3.36 10.05 -8.97
N THR A 258 -2.99 11.02 -8.12
CA THR A 258 -2.20 10.75 -6.91
C THR A 258 -2.98 9.92 -5.90
N LEU A 259 -4.26 10.24 -5.66
CA LEU A 259 -5.12 9.44 -4.79
C LEU A 259 -5.30 8.01 -5.31
N LEU A 260 -5.41 7.84 -6.63
CA LEU A 260 -5.49 6.53 -7.27
C LEU A 260 -4.20 5.72 -7.05
N ALA A 261 -3.04 6.33 -7.27
CA ALA A 261 -1.74 5.71 -7.00
C ALA A 261 -1.57 5.35 -5.51
N TRP A 262 -1.97 6.25 -4.63
CA TRP A 262 -1.91 6.05 -3.20
C TRP A 262 -2.83 4.92 -2.73
N ASN A 263 -4.03 4.78 -3.30
CA ASN A 263 -4.90 3.62 -3.07
C ASN A 263 -4.23 2.30 -3.50
N VAL A 264 -3.53 2.27 -4.63
CA VAL A 264 -2.78 1.09 -5.08
C VAL A 264 -1.68 0.73 -4.07
N SER A 265 -0.89 1.70 -3.62
CA SER A 265 0.15 1.47 -2.62
C SER A 265 -0.41 1.05 -1.26
N TRP A 266 -1.52 1.66 -0.83
CA TRP A 266 -2.24 1.28 0.38
C TRP A 266 -2.73 -0.17 0.29
N LEU A 267 -3.31 -0.55 -0.86
CA LEU A 267 -3.77 -1.90 -1.11
C LEU A 267 -2.61 -2.90 -1.04
N CYS A 268 -1.49 -2.61 -1.71
CA CYS A 268 -0.29 -3.44 -1.68
C CYS A 268 0.17 -3.70 -0.23
N ARG A 269 0.26 -2.66 0.59
CA ARG A 269 0.66 -2.79 2.00
C ARG A 269 -0.34 -3.57 2.84
N SER A 270 -1.64 -3.32 2.65
CA SER A 270 -2.70 -4.05 3.36
C SER A 270 -2.64 -5.56 3.08
N GLN A 271 -2.11 -5.95 1.92
CA GLN A 271 -1.99 -7.32 1.44
C GLN A 271 -0.59 -7.90 1.61
N GLY A 272 0.30 -7.19 2.31
CA GLY A 272 1.60 -7.73 2.71
C GLY A 272 2.78 -7.45 1.81
N LEU A 273 2.56 -6.70 0.72
CA LEU A 273 3.67 -6.25 -0.09
C LEU A 273 4.35 -5.06 0.58
N ASN A 274 5.60 -5.29 0.98
CA ASN A 274 6.47 -4.22 1.42
C ASN A 274 7.18 -3.62 0.20
N LEU A 275 6.70 -2.47 -0.25
CA LEU A 275 7.40 -1.67 -1.26
C LEU A 275 8.76 -1.28 -0.67
N ALA A 276 9.84 -1.47 -1.44
CA ALA A 276 11.21 -1.43 -0.94
C ALA A 276 11.57 -0.11 -0.24
N SER A 277 10.90 0.99 -0.58
CA SER A 277 11.05 2.28 0.08
C SER A 277 9.69 2.88 0.47
N ASP A 278 9.68 3.63 1.57
CA ASP A 278 8.58 4.54 1.94
C ASP A 278 8.64 5.86 1.12
N SER A 279 9.14 5.80 -0.12
CA SER A 279 9.36 6.96 -0.98
C SER A 279 8.06 7.39 -1.66
N TRP A 280 7.99 8.64 -2.12
CA TRP A 280 6.82 9.09 -2.90
C TRP A 280 6.90 8.56 -4.34
N GLU A 281 8.12 8.31 -4.84
CA GLU A 281 8.41 7.74 -6.14
C GLU A 281 7.83 6.33 -6.28
N ASP A 282 7.99 5.49 -5.25
CA ASP A 282 7.46 4.11 -5.24
C ASP A 282 5.93 4.11 -5.29
N ILE A 283 5.26 5.16 -4.77
CA ILE A 283 3.80 5.32 -4.89
C ILE A 283 3.40 5.60 -6.34
N CYS A 284 4.19 6.40 -7.05
CA CYS A 284 3.94 6.76 -8.45
C CYS A 284 4.13 5.59 -9.44
N ASP A 285 4.80 4.50 -9.04
CA ASP A 285 5.05 3.31 -9.85
C ASP A 285 3.83 2.36 -9.88
N ILE A 286 2.67 2.89 -10.29
CA ILE A 286 1.36 2.19 -10.24
C ILE A 286 1.41 0.81 -10.92
N GLY A 287 1.95 0.75 -12.13
CA GLY A 287 1.98 -0.48 -12.93
C GLY A 287 2.79 -1.59 -12.27
N LYS A 288 3.95 -1.24 -11.71
CA LYS A 288 4.81 -2.16 -10.97
C LYS A 288 4.11 -2.67 -9.71
N ASN A 289 3.50 -1.77 -8.94
CA ASN A 289 2.81 -2.11 -7.70
C ASN A 289 1.63 -3.06 -7.96
N MET A 290 0.79 -2.77 -8.96
CA MET A 290 -0.33 -3.63 -9.34
C MET A 290 0.15 -5.00 -9.86
N TRP A 291 1.17 -5.02 -10.71
CA TRP A 291 1.69 -6.27 -11.26
C TRP A 291 2.33 -7.14 -10.17
N GLN A 292 3.10 -6.54 -9.25
CA GLN A 292 3.69 -7.25 -8.11
C GLN A 292 2.62 -7.85 -7.19
N LEU A 293 1.51 -7.15 -6.98
CA LEU A 293 0.40 -7.62 -6.15
C LEU A 293 -0.40 -8.74 -6.80
N LEU A 294 -0.75 -8.56 -8.08
CA LEU A 294 -1.80 -9.35 -8.72
C LEU A 294 -1.28 -10.42 -9.66
N VAL A 295 -0.05 -10.31 -10.16
CA VAL A 295 0.45 -11.17 -11.23
C VAL A 295 1.77 -11.84 -10.87
N ALA A 296 2.68 -11.12 -10.20
CA ALA A 296 3.97 -11.65 -9.85
C ALA A 296 3.83 -12.96 -9.03
N PRO A 297 4.66 -13.97 -9.33
CA PRO A 297 4.77 -15.14 -8.46
C PRO A 297 5.06 -14.68 -7.03
N PRO A 298 4.45 -15.30 -5.99
CA PRO A 298 4.74 -14.94 -4.62
C PRO A 298 6.24 -15.08 -4.38
N ALA A 299 6.91 -13.97 -4.07
CA ALA A 299 8.32 -13.97 -3.76
C ALA A 299 8.54 -14.88 -2.55
N GLN A 300 9.41 -15.88 -2.69
CA GLN A 300 9.81 -16.71 -1.55
C GLN A 300 10.39 -15.78 -0.48
N PRO A 301 9.88 -15.77 0.76
CA PRO A 301 10.38 -14.88 1.79
C PRO A 301 11.86 -15.23 2.02
N SER A 302 12.74 -14.25 1.86
CA SER A 302 14.17 -14.43 2.14
C SER A 302 14.32 -14.88 3.60
N SER A 303 15.19 -15.86 3.84
CA SER A 303 15.47 -16.44 5.16
C SER A 303 15.82 -15.38 6.22
N LEU A 304 16.35 -14.24 5.79
CA LEU A 304 16.67 -13.08 6.62
C LEU A 304 15.44 -12.33 7.16
N ILE A 305 14.37 -12.18 6.38
CA ILE A 305 13.13 -11.53 6.86
C ILE A 305 12.47 -12.39 7.94
N ARG A 306 12.49 -13.72 7.77
CA ARG A 306 12.02 -14.68 8.80
C ARG A 306 12.84 -14.57 10.10
N ALA A 307 14.15 -14.35 10.01
CA ALA A 307 15.03 -14.22 11.17
C ALA A 307 14.87 -12.88 11.91
N LEU A 308 14.73 -11.76 11.18
CA LEU A 308 14.55 -10.43 11.77
C LEU A 308 13.20 -10.30 12.49
N THR A 309 12.13 -10.87 11.93
CA THR A 309 10.83 -10.94 12.62
C THR A 309 10.84 -11.86 13.84
N ALA A 310 11.75 -12.84 13.89
CA ALA A 310 11.88 -13.72 15.05
C ALA A 310 12.63 -13.05 16.22
N HIS A 311 13.61 -12.19 15.92
CA HIS A 311 14.44 -11.56 16.94
C HIS A 311 13.72 -10.41 17.67
N ASP A 312 12.86 -9.66 16.99
CA ASP A 312 12.09 -8.56 17.60
C ASP A 312 10.92 -9.05 18.49
N LEU A 313 10.53 -10.32 18.35
CA LEU A 313 9.52 -10.96 19.20
C LEU A 313 10.12 -11.58 20.48
N GLN A 314 11.39 -11.99 20.47
CA GLN A 314 12.04 -12.60 21.64
C GLN A 314 12.30 -11.62 22.79
N THR A 315 12.45 -10.32 22.50
CA THR A 315 12.72 -9.30 23.52
C THR A 315 11.48 -8.91 24.34
N LYS A 316 10.26 -9.12 23.80
CA LYS A 316 8.99 -8.86 24.52
C LYS A 316 8.39 -10.07 25.23
N ILE A 317 8.80 -11.30 24.91
CA ILE A 317 8.22 -12.54 25.49
C ILE A 317 8.69 -12.82 26.94
N LYS A 318 9.75 -12.16 27.43
CA LYS A 318 10.27 -12.39 28.80
C LYS A 318 9.53 -11.65 29.94
N LYS A 319 8.47 -10.87 29.67
CA LYS A 319 7.77 -10.07 30.71
C LYS A 319 6.23 -10.14 30.66
N THR A 320 5.65 -11.33 30.52
CA THR A 320 4.20 -11.52 30.76
C THR A 320 3.96 -12.76 31.63
N PRO A 321 3.20 -12.64 32.74
CA PRO A 321 2.91 -13.76 33.60
C PRO A 321 2.08 -14.81 32.86
N LYS A 322 2.44 -16.05 33.15
CA LYS A 322 1.99 -17.30 32.55
C LYS A 322 0.57 -17.62 33.02
N ASP A 323 -0.47 -16.98 32.46
CA ASP A 323 -1.87 -17.39 32.72
C ASP A 323 -2.94 -16.90 31.71
N SER A 324 -2.57 -16.46 30.50
CA SER A 324 -3.56 -16.26 29.42
C SER A 324 -3.57 -17.45 28.45
N PRO A 325 -4.74 -18.02 28.11
CA PRO A 325 -4.82 -19.01 27.04
C PRO A 325 -4.46 -18.30 25.73
N LYS A 326 -3.23 -18.53 25.27
CA LYS A 326 -2.77 -18.05 23.97
C LYS A 326 -3.62 -18.73 22.91
N THR A 327 -4.52 -17.97 22.28
CA THR A 327 -5.31 -18.43 21.14
C THR A 327 -4.36 -18.82 20.00
N THR A 328 -4.74 -19.85 19.24
CA THR A 328 -4.03 -20.40 18.09
C THR A 328 -3.65 -19.34 17.05
N ILE A 329 -4.29 -18.17 17.09
CA ILE A 329 -4.01 -16.96 16.29
C ILE A 329 -2.53 -16.53 16.38
N GLN A 330 -1.84 -16.73 17.53
CA GLN A 330 -0.40 -16.43 17.61
C GLN A 330 0.49 -17.44 16.84
N ARG A 331 -0.03 -18.60 16.47
CA ARG A 331 0.70 -19.66 15.76
C ARG A 331 0.67 -19.47 14.24
N THR A 332 -0.29 -18.72 13.72
CA THR A 332 -0.40 -18.34 12.30
C THR A 332 0.06 -16.89 12.04
N LYS A 333 1.02 -16.37 12.83
CA LYS A 333 1.79 -15.14 12.49
C LYS A 333 2.73 -15.36 11.28
N SER A 334 2.33 -16.21 10.35
CA SER A 334 3.07 -16.55 9.15
C SER A 334 2.64 -15.61 8.04
N PHE A 335 3.28 -14.44 8.00
CA PHE A 335 3.46 -13.57 6.84
C PHE A 335 2.17 -13.02 6.18
N PRO A 336 2.15 -11.76 5.75
CA PRO A 336 0.98 -11.23 5.10
C PRO A 336 0.87 -11.86 3.70
N MET A 337 -0.09 -12.77 3.59
CA MET A 337 -0.50 -13.42 2.35
C MET A 337 -1.65 -12.59 1.77
N LEU A 338 -1.59 -12.27 0.47
CA LEU A 338 -2.70 -11.65 -0.25
C LEU A 338 -4.02 -12.35 0.10
N GLY A 339 -5.10 -11.60 0.35
CA GLY A 339 -6.41 -12.13 0.73
C GLY A 339 -6.63 -12.33 2.24
N HIS A 340 -5.59 -12.18 3.07
CA HIS A 340 -5.68 -12.39 4.51
C HIS A 340 -6.47 -11.27 5.22
N TYR A 341 -6.02 -10.02 5.12
CA TYR A 341 -6.69 -8.89 5.75
C TYR A 341 -7.86 -8.39 4.91
N SER A 342 -8.98 -8.12 5.56
CA SER A 342 -10.22 -7.70 4.91
C SER A 342 -11.09 -6.87 5.83
N HIS A 343 -11.97 -6.04 5.28
CA HIS A 343 -13.04 -5.38 6.05
C HIS A 343 -14.33 -6.23 6.10
N GLY A 344 -14.44 -7.29 5.29
CA GLY A 344 -15.64 -8.12 5.19
C GLY A 344 -15.61 -9.41 6.01
N THR A 345 -14.54 -9.71 6.75
CA THR A 345 -14.41 -10.95 7.54
C THR A 345 -14.01 -10.67 8.98
N ALA A 346 -14.66 -11.34 9.93
CA ALA A 346 -14.35 -11.19 11.36
C ALA A 346 -12.99 -11.79 11.77
N HIS A 347 -12.51 -12.83 11.07
CA HIS A 347 -11.25 -13.52 11.43
C HIS A 347 -10.03 -12.60 11.42
N SER A 348 -9.81 -11.93 10.30
CA SER A 348 -8.68 -11.02 10.08
C SER A 348 -9.21 -9.66 9.65
N PHE A 349 -10.12 -9.11 10.46
CA PHE A 349 -10.72 -7.81 10.20
C PHE A 349 -9.63 -6.73 10.27
N LEU A 350 -9.43 -6.00 9.17
CA LEU A 350 -8.37 -4.98 9.07
C LEU A 350 -8.56 -3.83 10.06
N GLY A 351 -9.81 -3.56 10.47
CA GLY A 351 -10.12 -2.57 11.52
C GLY A 351 -10.05 -3.11 12.96
N ALA A 352 -9.65 -4.37 13.17
CA ALA A 352 -9.42 -4.90 14.52
C ALA A 352 -8.17 -4.25 15.15
N SER A 353 -7.93 -4.50 16.44
CA SER A 353 -6.76 -3.98 17.14
C SER A 353 -5.45 -4.36 16.45
N GLU A 354 -5.30 -5.63 16.05
CA GLU A 354 -4.13 -6.12 15.31
C GLU A 354 -3.98 -5.43 13.94
N GLY A 355 -5.06 -5.31 13.17
CA GLY A 355 -5.03 -4.63 11.87
C GLY A 355 -4.74 -3.13 11.98
N THR A 356 -5.25 -2.47 13.02
CA THR A 356 -5.00 -1.04 13.28
C THR A 356 -3.55 -0.81 13.71
N GLU A 357 -2.98 -1.69 14.55
CA GLU A 357 -1.55 -1.67 14.89
C GLU A 357 -0.67 -1.92 13.67
N PHE A 358 -1.07 -2.87 12.83
CA PHE A 358 -0.41 -3.17 11.56
C PHE A 358 -0.36 -1.94 10.65
N ILE A 359 -1.50 -1.26 10.41
CA ILE A 359 -1.56 -0.04 9.60
C ILE A 359 -0.72 1.09 10.22
N ARG A 360 -0.75 1.25 11.55
CA ARG A 360 -0.01 2.31 12.25
C ARG A 360 1.51 2.18 12.12
N SER A 361 2.00 0.97 11.89
CA SER A 361 3.44 0.72 11.67
C SER A 361 3.95 1.23 10.32
N TRP A 362 3.05 1.53 9.37
CA TRP A 362 3.42 1.95 8.03
C TRP A 362 3.87 3.40 8.00
N LYS A 363 4.97 3.69 7.31
CA LYS A 363 5.43 5.05 7.05
C LYS A 363 5.04 5.52 5.66
N LEU A 364 3.80 5.23 5.24
CA LEU A 364 3.31 5.66 3.93
C LEU A 364 3.16 7.19 3.89
N PRO A 365 3.79 7.90 2.94
CA PRO A 365 3.57 9.34 2.75
C PRO A 365 2.09 9.71 2.63
N THR A 366 1.72 10.88 3.14
CA THR A 366 0.34 11.39 3.00
C THR A 366 0.07 11.75 1.54
N PRO A 367 -1.18 11.59 1.04
CA PRO A 367 -1.52 11.93 -0.35
C PRO A 367 -1.13 13.36 -0.74
N THR A 368 -1.26 14.31 0.20
CA THR A 368 -0.85 15.71 0.04
C THR A 368 0.64 15.86 -0.26
N LYS A 369 1.51 15.17 0.50
CA LYS A 369 2.96 15.20 0.26
C LYS A 369 3.32 14.63 -1.11
N VAL A 370 2.64 13.57 -1.54
CA VAL A 370 2.89 12.95 -2.84
C VAL A 370 2.46 13.88 -3.97
N VAL A 371 1.28 14.50 -3.88
CA VAL A 371 0.80 15.41 -4.95
C VAL A 371 1.66 16.67 -5.03
N ASP A 372 2.14 17.21 -3.90
CA ASP A 372 3.02 18.38 -3.90
C ASP A 372 4.37 18.08 -4.58
N LYS A 373 4.95 16.91 -4.29
CA LYS A 373 6.19 16.44 -4.95
C LYS A 373 5.98 16.14 -6.43
N LEU A 374 4.86 15.54 -6.79
CA LEU A 374 4.50 15.27 -8.18
C LEU A 374 4.31 16.57 -8.97
N LYS A 375 3.54 17.52 -8.44
CA LYS A 375 3.35 18.87 -9.02
C LYS A 375 4.68 19.59 -9.20
N SER A 376 5.53 19.61 -8.17
CA SER A 376 6.85 20.23 -8.23
C SER A 376 7.74 19.59 -9.30
N THR A 377 7.71 18.27 -9.43
CA THR A 377 8.48 17.54 -10.46
C THR A 377 7.98 17.89 -11.86
N LEU A 378 6.66 17.80 -12.10
CA LEU A 378 6.09 18.04 -13.43
C LEU A 378 6.20 19.52 -13.86
N LEU A 379 6.00 20.47 -12.95
CA LEU A 379 6.19 21.90 -13.26
C LEU A 379 7.67 22.25 -13.43
N GLY A 380 8.55 21.66 -12.63
CA GLY A 380 10.00 21.79 -12.80
C GLY A 380 10.45 21.29 -14.16
N GLU A 381 9.95 20.14 -14.61
CA GLU A 381 10.23 19.61 -15.94
C GLU A 381 9.75 20.52 -17.08
N MET A 382 8.58 21.16 -16.92
CA MET A 382 8.05 22.11 -17.89
C MET A 382 8.92 23.37 -17.95
N ALA A 383 9.32 23.91 -16.80
CA ALA A 383 10.20 25.07 -16.73
C ALA A 383 11.58 24.75 -17.32
N SER A 384 12.18 23.60 -16.98
CA SER A 384 13.46 23.19 -17.57
C SER A 384 13.38 23.00 -19.08
N ALA A 385 12.27 22.48 -19.61
CA ALA A 385 12.06 22.36 -21.05
C ALA A 385 11.93 23.73 -21.75
N GLU A 386 11.44 24.75 -21.06
CA GLU A 386 11.40 26.13 -21.56
C GLU A 386 12.80 26.77 -21.60
N TRP A 387 13.71 26.39 -20.69
CA TRP A 387 15.11 26.82 -20.70
C TRP A 387 15.99 26.05 -21.68
N GLU A 388 15.69 24.77 -21.95
CA GLU A 388 16.40 23.95 -22.95
C GLU A 388 16.02 24.31 -24.40
N LEU A 389 14.94 25.10 -24.59
CA LEU A 389 14.47 25.61 -25.88
C LEU A 389 15.09 26.96 -26.28
N LEU A 390 15.94 27.57 -25.45
CA LEU A 390 16.77 28.71 -25.85
C LEU A 390 17.97 28.21 -26.67
N GLU A 391 17.67 28.05 -27.96
CA GLU A 391 18.47 28.40 -29.12
C GLU A 391 19.81 27.68 -29.42
N GLU A 392 19.74 26.67 -30.29
CA GLU A 392 20.86 26.31 -31.21
C GLU A 392 21.05 27.39 -32.31
N LYS A 393 20.10 28.34 -32.44
CA LYS A 393 20.05 29.37 -33.48
C LYS A 393 20.65 30.73 -33.05
N GLU A 394 20.82 31.01 -31.77
CA GLU A 394 21.46 32.23 -31.23
C GLU A 394 22.99 32.13 -31.23
N TRP A 395 23.54 30.92 -31.43
CA TRP A 395 24.98 30.71 -31.56
C TRP A 395 25.49 30.91 -33.00
N ASP A 396 24.60 30.92 -34.00
CA ASP A 396 24.96 31.17 -35.40
C ASP A 396 25.08 32.67 -35.75
N ASP A 397 24.51 33.56 -34.93
CA ASP A 397 24.52 35.01 -35.16
C ASP A 397 25.77 35.72 -34.60
N ALA A 398 26.72 34.97 -34.01
CA ALA A 398 27.96 35.53 -33.44
C ALA A 398 29.15 35.60 -34.42
N VAL A 399 28.99 35.28 -35.71
CA VAL A 399 30.10 35.28 -36.70
C VAL A 399 29.86 36.21 -37.91
N GLN A 400 29.11 37.29 -37.73
CA GLN A 400 29.08 38.36 -38.74
C GLN A 400 29.29 39.74 -38.11
N GLU A 401 30.55 40.10 -37.89
CA GLU A 401 30.93 41.51 -37.88
C GLU A 401 31.09 42.03 -39.34
N PRO A 402 30.64 43.26 -39.64
CA PRO A 402 30.64 43.84 -40.98
C PRO A 402 31.88 44.73 -41.25
N THR A 403 31.90 45.36 -42.44
CA THR A 403 32.78 46.45 -42.96
C THR A 403 34.12 45.98 -43.62
N GLN A 404 34.53 46.34 -44.84
CA GLN A 404 34.30 47.50 -45.73
C GLN A 404 34.42 47.16 -47.24
N ALA A 405 33.96 48.11 -48.08
CA ALA A 405 33.77 48.06 -49.52
C ALA A 405 34.95 48.57 -50.38
N VAL A 406 35.23 47.87 -51.52
CA VAL A 406 35.47 48.34 -52.93
C VAL A 406 36.78 49.14 -53.24
N PRO A 407 37.46 49.09 -54.44
CA PRO A 407 36.99 48.79 -55.82
C PRO A 407 37.84 47.89 -56.79
N GLN A 408 37.20 47.60 -57.94
CA GLN A 408 37.53 46.91 -59.22
C GLN A 408 38.85 47.34 -59.93
N GLU A 409 39.69 46.46 -60.52
CA GLU A 409 39.75 45.81 -61.89
C GLU A 409 41.04 46.26 -62.64
N PRO A 410 41.48 45.71 -63.81
CA PRO A 410 41.35 44.38 -64.45
C PRO A 410 42.69 43.82 -65.06
N VAL A 411 42.66 42.73 -65.85
CA VAL A 411 43.37 42.49 -67.16
C VAL A 411 44.01 41.07 -67.39
N ASN A 412 43.59 40.46 -68.54
CA ASN A 412 44.17 39.45 -69.48
C ASN A 412 44.41 37.98 -69.04
N VAL A 413 43.77 36.94 -69.65
CA VAL A 413 43.80 36.37 -71.04
C VAL A 413 45.08 35.59 -71.37
N SER A 414 45.00 34.25 -71.42
CA SER A 414 45.41 33.39 -72.56
C SER A 414 45.37 31.87 -72.25
N ASP A 415 44.70 31.12 -73.12
CA ASP A 415 44.65 29.65 -73.36
C ASP A 415 45.98 29.11 -74.00
N PRO A 416 46.18 27.84 -74.46
CA PRO A 416 45.50 26.54 -74.23
C PRO A 416 46.48 25.30 -74.15
N THR A 417 45.90 24.09 -74.20
CA THR A 417 46.35 22.81 -74.85
C THR A 417 47.10 21.66 -74.10
N SER A 418 46.51 20.46 -74.29
CA SER A 418 47.10 19.16 -74.69
C SER A 418 47.36 18.03 -73.65
N ASP A 419 46.48 17.03 -73.73
CA ASP A 419 46.69 15.58 -73.99
C ASP A 419 47.37 14.58 -73.04
N ASN A 420 46.77 13.38 -73.09
CA ASN A 420 47.33 12.02 -73.04
C ASN A 420 47.37 11.21 -71.71
N LYS A 421 46.40 10.29 -71.63
CA LYS A 421 46.39 8.90 -71.08
C LYS A 421 47.58 8.03 -71.59
N PRO A 422 47.74 6.71 -71.24
CA PRO A 422 47.26 5.88 -70.11
C PRO A 422 48.32 4.85 -69.56
N ARG A 423 47.89 3.98 -68.61
CA ARG A 423 47.81 2.49 -68.73
C ARG A 423 48.57 1.62 -67.68
N VAL A 424 47.86 0.54 -67.29
CA VAL A 424 48.30 -0.79 -66.73
C VAL A 424 48.76 -0.77 -65.26
N GLY A 425 48.40 -1.67 -64.35
CA GLY A 425 47.68 -2.96 -64.30
C GLY A 425 48.09 -3.57 -62.94
N GLY A 426 47.26 -4.26 -62.16
CA GLY A 426 46.66 -5.55 -62.45
C GLY A 426 46.84 -6.45 -61.21
N ALA A 427 45.74 -7.10 -60.81
CA ALA A 427 45.58 -8.34 -60.00
C ALA A 427 46.24 -8.42 -58.60
N GLY A 428 45.71 -9.11 -57.57
CA GLY A 428 44.56 -10.00 -57.31
C GLY A 428 44.80 -10.56 -55.89
N SER A 429 43.87 -10.39 -54.94
CA SER A 429 42.89 -11.40 -54.46
C SER A 429 43.42 -12.52 -53.53
N ILE A 430 42.60 -12.80 -52.51
CA ILE A 430 42.35 -14.08 -51.78
C ILE A 430 42.96 -14.30 -50.37
N ILE A 431 42.08 -14.09 -49.36
CA ILE A 431 41.64 -14.97 -48.24
C ILE A 431 42.68 -15.78 -47.43
N SER A 432 42.65 -15.65 -46.09
CA SER A 432 42.32 -16.73 -45.10
C SER A 432 42.52 -16.28 -43.64
N GLN A 433 41.52 -16.54 -42.78
CA GLN A 433 41.65 -16.72 -41.31
C GLN A 433 42.22 -18.15 -41.01
N PRO A 434 42.37 -18.70 -39.76
CA PRO A 434 42.00 -18.22 -38.40
C PRO A 434 42.98 -18.59 -37.24
N ALA A 435 42.58 -18.26 -36.00
CA ALA A 435 42.87 -18.94 -34.71
C ALA A 435 44.34 -18.89 -34.17
N THR A 436 44.71 -18.88 -32.88
CA THR A 436 44.10 -18.93 -31.53
C THR A 436 45.24 -18.78 -30.48
N LEU A 437 44.88 -18.49 -29.22
CA LEU A 437 45.54 -18.83 -27.93
C LEU A 437 46.60 -17.90 -27.28
N ASP A 438 46.19 -17.44 -26.09
CA ASP A 438 46.87 -17.39 -24.79
C ASP A 438 48.22 -16.71 -24.58
N SER A 439 48.26 -15.73 -23.66
CA SER A 439 48.94 -15.89 -22.35
C SER A 439 48.77 -14.66 -21.46
N ALA A 440 48.66 -14.91 -20.15
CA ALA A 440 48.55 -13.95 -19.07
C ALA A 440 49.90 -13.27 -18.74
N ASN A 441 49.87 -12.02 -18.27
CA ASN A 441 50.65 -11.58 -17.09
C ASN A 441 50.31 -10.17 -16.62
N SER A 442 50.43 -10.01 -15.31
CA SER A 442 50.00 -8.92 -14.43
C SER A 442 50.91 -7.65 -14.47
N PRO A 443 50.88 -6.74 -13.47
CA PRO A 443 50.28 -5.40 -13.52
C PRO A 443 51.33 -4.27 -13.54
N ALA A 444 50.93 -3.05 -13.96
CA ALA A 444 51.75 -1.86 -13.71
C ALA A 444 50.91 -0.64 -13.35
N ARG A 445 51.45 0.10 -12.39
CA ARG A 445 50.87 1.16 -11.57
C ARG A 445 51.40 2.51 -12.05
N SER A 446 50.54 3.51 -12.20
CA SER A 446 50.87 4.96 -12.13
C SER A 446 49.61 5.70 -11.66
N LYS A 447 49.49 6.16 -10.41
CA LYS A 447 50.04 7.36 -9.73
C LYS A 447 49.63 8.73 -10.34
N GLY A 448 48.81 9.45 -9.57
CA GLY A 448 48.69 10.93 -9.52
C GLY A 448 47.35 11.47 -10.03
N THR A 449 46.63 12.43 -9.42
CA THR A 449 46.83 13.21 -8.18
C THR A 449 45.55 14.01 -7.88
N SER A 450 45.07 13.93 -6.64
CA SER A 450 44.54 14.97 -5.72
C SER A 450 43.59 16.11 -6.14
N GLY A 451 42.61 16.34 -5.24
CA GLY A 451 42.01 17.66 -4.89
C GLY A 451 40.56 17.79 -5.38
N TRP A 452 39.53 17.98 -4.56
CA TRP A 452 39.40 19.01 -3.53
C TRP A 452 38.55 18.58 -2.32
N THR A 453 38.82 19.30 -1.24
CA THR A 453 38.64 18.96 0.17
C THR A 453 37.26 19.33 0.73
N LYS A 454 36.79 18.44 1.59
CA LYS A 454 35.67 18.57 2.54
C LYS A 454 36.14 19.32 3.79
N LEU A 455 35.42 20.34 4.25
CA LEU A 455 35.57 20.87 5.61
C LEU A 455 34.20 21.06 6.29
N ARG A 456 34.23 20.83 7.60
CA ARG A 456 33.12 20.48 8.51
C ARG A 456 32.98 21.59 9.55
N ASN A 457 31.73 21.83 9.98
CA ASN A 457 31.22 22.47 11.20
C ASN A 457 31.96 23.67 11.84
N ARG A 458 31.16 24.68 12.15
CA ARG A 458 30.92 25.05 13.55
C ARG A 458 29.43 25.04 13.85
#